data_AF-A0A967LY79-F1
#
_entry.id   AF-A0A967LY79-F1
#
_cell.length_a   1.000
_cell.length_b   1.000
_cell.length_c   1.000
_cell.angle_alpha   90.00
_cell.angle_beta   90.00
_cell.angle_gamma   90.00
#
_symmetry.space_group_name_H-M   'P 1'
#
loop_
_entity.id
_entity.type
_entity.pdbx_description
1 polymer ?
#
loop_
_entity_poly.entity_id
_entity_poly.type
_entity_poly.pdbx_seq_one_letter_code
_entity_poly.pdbx_strand_id
1 'polypeptide(L)'
;MPENFYEKGEVIGYIAKAGGLQGYLVSKKAIKKFGIKSLDDFKRPEVKQAFDKNGDGKADLVACPPGWGCENTIAHHLDVYGLTDHINPIKAGYT
;
A
#
# COMPACT_ATOMS: atom_id res chain seq x y z
N MET A 1 -20.22 -11.09 -16.04
CA MET A 1 -21.52 -10.38 -15.89
C MET A 1 -22.55 -11.11 -16.74
N PRO A 2 -23.83 -11.14 -16.33
CA PRO A 2 -24.92 -11.60 -17.20
C PRO A 2 -24.91 -10.84 -18.53
N GLU A 3 -25.30 -11.50 -19.63
CA GLU A 3 -25.25 -10.92 -20.98
C GLU A 3 -26.09 -9.63 -21.12
N ASN A 4 -27.18 -9.50 -20.35
CA ASN A 4 -28.08 -8.35 -20.36
C ASN A 4 -27.87 -7.38 -19.18
N PHE A 5 -26.70 -7.42 -18.51
CA PHE A 5 -26.44 -6.61 -17.33
C PHE A 5 -26.59 -5.10 -17.59
N TYR A 6 -26.08 -4.60 -18.71
CA TYR A 6 -26.16 -3.18 -19.05
C TYR A 6 -27.54 -2.75 -19.56
N GLU A 7 -28.41 -3.70 -19.94
CA GLU A 7 -29.78 -3.43 -20.39
C GLU A 7 -30.77 -3.39 -19.23
N LYS A 8 -30.54 -4.20 -18.19
CA LYS A 8 -31.46 -4.37 -17.05
C LYS A 8 -30.91 -3.88 -15.71
N GLY A 9 -29.61 -3.62 -15.64
CA GLY A 9 -28.96 -3.12 -14.43
C GLY A 9 -29.18 -1.62 -14.27
N GLU A 10 -29.52 -1.21 -13.05
CA GLU A 10 -29.57 0.19 -12.66
C GLU A 10 -28.74 0.44 -11.39
N VAL A 11 -28.14 1.62 -11.29
CA VAL A 11 -27.38 2.04 -10.11
C VAL A 11 -28.35 2.58 -9.07
N ILE A 12 -28.58 1.81 -8.00
CA ILE A 12 -29.53 2.16 -6.92
C ILE A 12 -28.93 3.13 -5.88
N GLY A 13 -27.65 3.47 -6.00
CA GLY A 13 -26.94 4.37 -5.08
C GLY A 13 -25.74 3.70 -4.42
N TYR A 14 -25.32 4.23 -3.26
CA TYR A 14 -24.08 3.82 -2.59
C TYR A 14 -24.37 3.04 -1.31
N ILE A 15 -23.76 1.86 -1.17
CA ILE A 15 -23.72 1.11 0.11
C ILE A 15 -22.69 1.75 1.05
N ALA A 16 -21.54 2.16 0.53
CA ALA A 16 -20.52 2.92 1.25
C ALA A 16 -20.32 4.27 0.56
N LYS A 17 -20.92 5.33 1.11
CA LYS A 17 -20.93 6.66 0.48
C LYS A 17 -19.54 7.27 0.29
N ALA A 18 -18.59 6.93 1.16
CA ALA A 18 -17.19 7.33 1.05
C ALA A 18 -16.34 6.34 0.23
N GLY A 19 -16.93 5.24 -0.26
CA GLY A 19 -16.24 4.15 -0.93
C GLY A 19 -15.32 3.35 -0.01
N GLY A 20 -14.47 2.53 -0.63
CA GLY A 20 -13.34 1.89 0.04
C GLY A 20 -12.13 2.84 0.06
N LEU A 21 -11.53 3.01 1.24
CA LEU A 21 -10.30 3.80 1.38
C LEU A 21 -9.08 2.89 1.21
N GLN A 22 -8.10 3.38 0.47
CA GLN A 22 -6.79 2.74 0.29
C GLN A 22 -5.70 3.67 0.84
N GLY A 23 -4.68 3.08 1.45
CA GLY A 23 -3.57 3.85 2.02
C GLY A 23 -2.56 2.96 2.72
N TYR A 24 -1.54 3.61 3.28
CA TYR A 24 -0.47 2.95 4.02
C TYR A 24 -0.68 3.13 5.51
N LEU A 25 -0.44 2.07 6.26
CA LEU A 25 -0.58 2.08 7.71
C LEU A 25 0.76 1.76 8.37
N VAL A 26 1.01 2.43 9.48
CA VAL A 26 2.18 2.21 10.31
C VAL A 26 1.76 2.18 11.78
N SER A 27 2.48 1.42 12.60
CA SER A 27 2.12 1.27 14.01
C SER A 27 2.13 2.62 14.75
N LYS A 28 1.12 2.87 15.59
CA LYS A 28 1.02 4.10 16.39
C LYS A 28 2.23 4.32 17.31
N LYS A 29 2.84 3.23 17.80
CA LYS A 29 4.07 3.29 18.60
C LYS A 29 5.23 3.85 17.79
N ALA A 30 5.41 3.40 16.55
CA ALA A 30 6.45 3.90 15.67
C ALA A 30 6.20 5.35 15.24
N ILE A 31 4.95 5.74 14.96
CA ILE A 31 4.60 7.14 14.71
C ILE A 31 5.07 8.03 15.86
N LYS A 32 4.76 7.65 17.11
CA LYS A 32 5.16 8.42 18.28
C LYS A 32 6.68 8.46 18.48
N LYS A 33 7.39 7.35 18.19
CA LYS A 33 8.83 7.23 18.40
C LYS A 33 9.65 7.99 17.35
N PHE A 34 9.26 7.90 16.08
CA PHE A 34 10.04 8.40 14.95
C PHE A 34 9.42 9.61 14.24
N GLY A 35 8.23 10.03 14.66
CA GLY A 35 7.52 11.17 14.08
C GLY A 35 7.05 10.95 12.64
N ILE A 36 6.70 9.70 12.26
CA ILE A 36 6.30 9.34 10.90
C ILE A 36 4.96 10.01 10.54
N LYS A 37 4.95 10.77 9.44
CA LYS A 37 3.78 11.49 8.92
C LYS A 37 3.49 11.17 7.46
N SER A 38 4.48 10.69 6.71
CA SER A 38 4.37 10.46 5.27
C SER A 38 5.25 9.27 4.83
N LEU A 39 5.10 8.85 3.58
CA LEU A 39 5.98 7.83 3.00
C LEU A 39 7.43 8.29 2.87
N ASP A 40 7.66 9.60 2.66
CA ASP A 40 9.02 10.16 2.55
C ASP A 40 9.86 9.94 3.82
N ASP A 41 9.22 9.80 4.99
CA ASP A 41 9.91 9.50 6.24
C ASP A 41 10.69 8.18 6.17
N PHE A 42 10.30 7.25 5.30
CA PHE A 42 11.01 5.99 5.08
C PHE A 42 12.31 6.17 4.27
N LYS A 43 12.66 7.39 3.84
CA LYS A 43 14.02 7.68 3.37
C LYS A 43 15.02 7.75 4.52
N ARG A 44 14.56 8.06 5.75
CA ARG A 44 15.41 8.23 6.93
C ARG A 44 15.94 6.88 7.44
N PRO A 45 17.25 6.76 7.73
CA PRO A 45 17.85 5.48 8.15
C PRO A 45 17.21 4.86 9.39
N GLU A 46 16.89 5.66 10.41
CA GLU A 46 16.30 5.19 11.66
C GLU A 46 14.86 4.66 11.50
N VAL A 47 14.14 5.19 10.50
CA VAL A 47 12.81 4.70 10.14
C VAL A 47 12.95 3.40 9.36
N LYS A 48 13.82 3.34 8.34
CA LYS A 48 14.06 2.11 7.58
C LYS A 48 14.43 0.95 8.49
N GLN A 49 15.42 1.14 9.35
CA GLN A 49 15.90 0.11 10.26
C GLN A 49 14.82 -0.38 11.24
N ALA A 50 13.83 0.45 11.58
CA ALA A 50 12.73 0.04 12.45
C ALA A 50 11.75 -0.93 11.75
N PHE A 51 11.72 -0.93 10.42
CA PHE A 51 10.82 -1.75 9.59
C PHE A 51 11.56 -2.73 8.68
N ASP A 52 12.88 -2.74 8.71
CA ASP A 52 13.74 -3.71 8.05
C ASP A 52 13.73 -5.03 8.84
N LYS A 53 13.15 -6.09 8.26
CA LYS A 53 13.05 -7.41 8.86
C LYS A 53 14.09 -8.38 8.32
N ASN A 54 14.60 -8.15 7.12
CA ASN A 54 15.55 -9.03 6.44
C ASN A 54 17.01 -8.55 6.56
N GLY A 55 17.25 -7.32 7.04
CA GLY A 55 18.55 -6.72 7.28
C GLY A 55 19.20 -6.11 6.04
N ASP A 56 18.45 -5.83 4.97
CA ASP A 56 19.00 -5.31 3.70
C ASP A 56 19.10 -3.77 3.64
N GLY A 57 18.69 -3.08 4.70
CA GLY A 57 18.75 -1.61 4.80
C GLY A 57 17.54 -0.90 4.20
N LYS A 58 16.51 -1.62 3.77
CA LYS A 58 15.22 -1.10 3.31
C LYS A 58 14.08 -1.48 4.26
N ALA A 59 13.03 -0.68 4.28
CA ALA A 59 11.85 -0.99 5.07
C ALA A 59 10.97 -2.03 4.35
N ASP A 60 10.50 -3.03 5.07
CA ASP A 60 9.63 -4.05 4.51
C ASP A 60 8.16 -3.63 4.57
N LEU A 61 7.55 -3.47 3.39
CA LEU A 61 6.14 -3.16 3.20
C LEU A 61 5.39 -4.42 2.77
N VAL A 62 4.45 -4.88 3.58
CA VAL A 62 3.47 -5.89 3.15
C VAL A 62 2.58 -5.29 2.07
N ALA A 63 2.78 -5.74 0.83
CA ALA A 63 2.10 -5.23 -0.36
C ALA A 63 0.98 -6.17 -0.81
N CYS A 64 0.29 -5.78 -1.88
CA CYS A 64 -0.79 -6.59 -2.45
C CYS A 64 -0.27 -7.84 -3.21
N PRO A 65 -1.07 -8.92 -3.23
CA PRO A 65 -0.76 -10.09 -4.04
C PRO A 65 -0.64 -9.77 -5.53
N PRO A 66 0.11 -10.59 -6.31
CA PRO A 66 0.21 -10.43 -7.75
C PRO A 66 -1.14 -10.43 -8.46
N GLY A 67 -1.33 -9.51 -9.40
CA GLY A 67 -2.55 -9.39 -10.21
C GLY A 67 -3.66 -8.54 -9.58
N TRP A 68 -3.49 -8.07 -8.34
CA TRP A 68 -4.43 -7.14 -7.71
C TRP A 68 -4.13 -5.71 -8.17
N GLY A 69 -5.17 -4.91 -8.41
CA GLY A 69 -4.98 -3.51 -8.86
C GLY A 69 -4.10 -2.67 -7.92
N CYS A 70 -4.14 -2.95 -6.61
CA CYS A 70 -3.30 -2.25 -5.64
C CYS A 70 -1.81 -2.60 -5.73
N GLU A 71 -1.42 -3.71 -6.36
CA GLU A 71 -0.02 -4.01 -6.67
C GLU A 71 0.57 -2.92 -7.58
N ASN A 72 -0.14 -2.62 -8.67
CA ASN A 72 0.27 -1.61 -9.65
C ASN A 72 0.31 -0.22 -9.02
N THR A 73 -0.70 0.12 -8.20
CA THR A 73 -0.73 1.41 -7.48
C THR A 73 0.44 1.55 -6.51
N ILE A 74 0.77 0.50 -5.74
CA ILE A 74 1.92 0.55 -4.82
C ILE A 74 3.22 0.70 -5.61
N ALA A 75 3.42 -0.08 -6.67
CA ALA A 75 4.60 0.01 -7.51
C ALA A 75 4.77 1.41 -8.11
N HIS A 76 3.68 2.00 -8.61
CA HIS A 76 3.67 3.36 -9.14
C HIS A 76 4.05 4.39 -8.06
N HIS A 77 3.47 4.31 -6.86
CA HIS A 77 3.82 5.22 -5.76
C HIS A 77 5.29 5.11 -5.35
N LEU A 78 5.86 3.89 -5.31
CA LEU A 78 7.27 3.72 -4.96
C LEU A 78 8.19 4.36 -6.00
N ASP A 79 7.83 4.31 -7.28
CA ASP A 79 8.58 4.92 -8.37
C ASP A 79 8.50 6.46 -8.32
N VAL A 80 7.29 7.02 -8.36
CA VAL A 80 7.09 8.48 -8.45
C VAL A 80 7.53 9.25 -7.20
N TYR A 81 7.57 8.60 -6.04
CA TYR A 81 8.08 9.19 -4.81
C TYR A 81 9.56 8.88 -4.56
N GLY A 82 10.23 8.13 -5.45
CA GLY A 82 11.64 7.75 -5.31
C GLY A 82 11.90 6.94 -4.05
N LEU A 83 11.08 5.91 -3.81
CA LEU A 83 11.12 5.04 -2.64
C LEU A 83 11.59 3.61 -2.96
N THR A 84 11.87 3.30 -4.22
CA THR A 84 12.37 1.98 -4.68
C THR A 84 13.68 1.56 -3.99
N ASP A 85 14.53 2.53 -3.62
CA ASP A 85 15.78 2.29 -2.88
C ASP A 85 15.60 2.27 -1.35
N HIS A 86 14.38 2.50 -0.87
CA HIS A 86 14.08 2.70 0.55
C HIS A 86 13.09 1.67 1.10
N ILE A 87 12.24 1.10 0.26
CA ILE A 87 11.14 0.20 0.65
C ILE A 87 11.13 -1.05 -0.23
N ASN A 88 10.99 -2.21 0.41
CA ASN A 88 10.76 -3.49 -0.24
C ASN A 88 9.26 -3.83 -0.23
N PRO A 89 8.59 -3.93 -1.38
CA PRO A 89 7.24 -4.47 -1.45
C PRO A 89 7.27 -6.00 -1.35
N ILE A 90 6.85 -6.54 -0.21
CA ILE A 90 6.68 -7.98 0.00
C ILE A 90 5.30 -8.38 -0.53
N LYS A 91 5.29 -9.07 -1.67
CA LYS A 91 4.07 -9.58 -2.30
C LYS A 91 3.88 -11.05 -1.88
N ALA A 92 2.98 -11.29 -0.94
CA ALA A 92 2.59 -12.66 -0.59
C ALA A 92 1.64 -13.20 -1.67
N GLY A 93 2.01 -14.31 -2.31
CA GLY A 93 1.11 -15.05 -3.20
C GLY A 93 0.32 -16.09 -2.40
N TYR A 94 -0.96 -16.25 -2.72
CA TYR A 94 -1.70 -17.45 -2.37
C TYR A 94 -1.47 -18.46 -3.50
N THR A 95 -0.65 -19.48 -3.25
CA THR A 95 -0.51 -20.65 -4.13
C THR A 95 -1.44 -21.75 -3.67
#